data_AF-A0A4R1TPP5-F1
#
_entry.id   AF-A0A4R1TPP5-F1
#
_cell.length_a   1.000
_cell.length_b   1.000
_cell.length_c   1.000
_cell.angle_alpha   90.00
_cell.angle_beta   90.00
_cell.angle_gamma   90.00
#
_symmetry.space_group_name_H-M   'P 1'
#
loop_
_entity.id
_entity.type
_entity.pdbx_description
1 polymer ?
#
loop_
_entity_poly.entity_id
_entity_poly.type
_entity_poly.pdbx_seq_one_letter_code
_entity_poly.pdbx_strand_id
1 'polypeptide(L)'
;MSWLAINPFGQALGLVIAVVLSPLALWPLLGIVQDIWQIPMLVRLRPRVATPTFAAIVLLLFVLSTWVFGPAHVAGRLLLSATLGARPALWLTRVIVWRWSDRPQREEAAVIRNELASRLREPRVDAAKSWPAFVFDLERARRRSEYEPPPI
;
A
#
# COMPACT_ATOMS: atom_id res chain seq x y z
N MET A 1 -25.89 -3.72 24.70
CA MET A 1 -24.68 -2.86 24.68
C MET A 1 -24.80 -1.64 25.61
N SER A 2 -25.43 -1.76 26.80
CA SER A 2 -25.69 -0.62 27.70
C SER A 2 -24.87 -0.62 29.00
N TRP A 3 -24.21 -1.73 29.35
CA TRP A 3 -23.48 -1.85 30.63
C TRP A 3 -22.08 -1.20 30.63
N LEU A 4 -21.46 -1.02 29.46
CA LEU A 4 -20.15 -0.38 29.33
C LEU A 4 -20.19 1.14 29.54
N ALA A 5 -21.35 1.78 29.37
CA ALA A 5 -21.49 3.24 29.43
C ALA A 5 -21.70 3.78 30.85
N ILE A 6 -22.16 2.95 31.80
CA ILE A 6 -22.66 3.41 33.11
C ILE A 6 -21.70 3.01 34.26
N ASN A 7 -20.93 1.93 34.08
CA ASN A 7 -20.01 1.44 35.11
C ASN A 7 -18.59 2.03 34.90
N PRO A 8 -17.96 2.66 35.92
CA PRO A 8 -16.61 3.22 35.80
C PRO A 8 -15.57 2.18 35.35
N PHE A 9 -15.76 0.91 35.69
CA PHE A 9 -14.89 -0.17 35.21
C PHE A 9 -15.06 -0.43 33.70
N GLY A 10 -16.29 -0.34 33.19
CA GLY A 10 -16.60 -0.48 31.76
C GLY A 10 -16.06 0.70 30.94
N GLN A 11 -16.11 1.92 31.50
CA GLN A 11 -15.53 3.10 30.88
C GLN A 11 -14.00 3.03 30.86
N ALA A 12 -13.36 2.60 31.96
CA ALA A 12 -11.91 2.40 32.02
C ALA A 12 -11.45 1.33 31.01
N LEU A 13 -12.17 0.21 30.92
CA LEU A 13 -11.89 -0.84 29.94
C LEU A 13 -12.06 -0.33 28.50
N GLY A 14 -13.13 0.42 28.22
CA GLY A 14 -13.36 1.05 26.93
C GLY A 14 -12.28 2.05 26.54
N LEU A 15 -11.75 2.80 27.51
CA LEU A 15 -10.68 3.77 27.31
C LEU A 15 -9.33 3.08 27.07
N VAL A 16 -9.04 1.98 27.80
CA VAL A 16 -7.87 1.13 27.54
C VAL A 16 -7.97 0.52 26.13
N ILE A 17 -9.12 0.01 25.72
CA ILE A 17 -9.34 -0.52 24.37
C ILE A 17 -9.15 0.60 23.34
N ALA A 18 -9.73 1.78 23.55
CA ALA A 18 -9.57 2.92 22.64
C ALA A 18 -8.11 3.37 22.52
N VAL A 19 -7.37 3.45 23.64
CA VAL A 19 -5.95 3.80 23.67
C VAL A 19 -5.10 2.73 22.99
N VAL A 20 -5.36 1.44 23.22
CA VAL A 20 -4.62 0.32 22.62
C VAL A 20 -4.93 0.18 21.12
N LEU A 21 -6.15 0.51 20.70
CA LEU A 21 -6.55 0.52 19.28
C LEU A 21 -6.17 1.83 18.57
N SER A 22 -5.83 2.90 19.30
CA SER A 22 -5.47 4.19 18.69
C SER A 22 -4.21 4.12 17.81
N PRO A 23 -3.12 3.37 18.13
CA PRO A 23 -2.02 3.16 17.21
C PRO A 23 -2.44 2.37 15.98
N LEU A 24 -3.39 1.44 16.08
CA LEU A 24 -3.91 0.71 14.93
C LEU A 24 -4.71 1.63 13.98
N ALA A 25 -5.29 2.72 14.49
CA ALA A 25 -5.94 3.75 13.68
C ALA A 25 -4.94 4.80 13.15
N LEU A 26 -3.92 5.17 13.92
CA LEU A 26 -2.95 6.22 13.58
C LEU A 26 -1.80 5.73 12.70
N TRP A 27 -1.34 4.48 12.88
CA TRP A 27 -0.29 3.86 12.08
C TRP A 27 -0.59 3.83 10.57
N PRO A 28 -1.80 3.44 10.13
CA PRO A 28 -2.14 3.51 8.72
C PRO A 28 -2.27 4.96 8.20
N LEU A 29 -2.60 5.96 9.04
CA LEU A 29 -2.57 7.38 8.63
C LEU A 29 -1.14 7.87 8.36
N LEU A 30 -0.16 7.49 9.18
CA LEU A 30 1.26 7.76 8.91
C LEU A 30 1.73 7.05 7.63
N GLY A 31 1.24 5.82 7.42
CA GLY A 31 1.49 5.05 6.19
C GLY A 31 0.93 5.75 4.95
N ILE A 32 -0.27 6.33 5.02
CA ILE A 32 -0.84 7.12 3.92
C ILE A 32 0.11 8.25 3.56
N VAL A 33 0.60 9.06 4.51
CA VAL A 33 1.47 10.20 4.18
C VAL A 33 2.75 9.75 3.44
N GLN A 34 3.34 8.62 3.85
CA GLN A 34 4.55 8.07 3.21
C GLN A 34 4.27 7.45 1.84
N ASP A 35 3.09 6.87 1.66
CA ASP A 35 2.75 6.06 0.49
C ASP A 35 1.82 6.81 -0.51
N ILE A 36 1.31 8.00 -0.15
CA ILE A 36 0.29 8.73 -0.92
C ILE A 36 0.76 9.10 -2.32
N TRP A 37 2.06 9.39 -2.48
CA TRP A 37 2.65 9.70 -3.78
C TRP A 37 2.80 8.46 -4.67
N GLN A 38 2.88 7.27 -4.08
CA GLN A 38 2.99 6.02 -4.84
C GLN A 38 1.68 5.68 -5.53
N ILE A 39 0.54 5.95 -4.89
CA ILE A 39 -0.81 5.62 -5.40
C ILE A 39 -1.05 6.21 -6.81
N PRO A 40 -0.98 7.54 -7.04
CA PRO A 40 -1.25 8.11 -8.35
C PRO A 40 -0.23 7.66 -9.40
N MET A 41 1.04 7.48 -9.02
CA MET A 41 2.02 6.97 -9.97
C MET A 41 1.78 5.51 -10.34
N LEU A 42 1.38 4.67 -9.40
CA LEU A 42 1.13 3.26 -9.68
C LEU A 42 -0.11 3.08 -10.56
N VAL A 43 -1.15 3.90 -10.35
CA VAL A 43 -2.30 4.01 -11.25
C VAL A 43 -1.88 4.50 -12.63
N ARG A 44 -0.98 5.48 -12.73
CA ARG A 44 -0.46 5.98 -14.02
C ARG A 44 0.38 4.92 -14.76
N LEU A 45 1.23 4.20 -14.05
CA LEU A 45 2.18 3.25 -14.65
C LEU A 45 1.55 1.91 -15.01
N ARG A 46 0.60 1.42 -14.20
CA ARG A 46 -0.04 0.11 -14.35
C ARG A 46 -1.57 0.19 -14.12
N PRO A 47 -2.31 1.01 -14.89
CA PRO A 47 -3.74 1.26 -14.65
C PRO A 47 -4.59 -0.01 -14.67
N ARG A 48 -4.27 -0.95 -15.57
CA ARG A 48 -5.01 -2.21 -15.73
C ARG A 48 -4.92 -3.14 -14.52
N VAL A 49 -3.91 -2.99 -13.67
CA VAL A 49 -3.76 -3.80 -12.45
C VAL A 49 -4.08 -2.98 -11.22
N ALA A 50 -3.57 -1.74 -11.15
CA ALA A 50 -3.75 -0.86 -10.00
C ALA A 50 -5.22 -0.51 -9.78
N THR A 51 -5.90 0.05 -10.79
CA THR A 51 -7.29 0.51 -10.64
C THR A 51 -8.24 -0.59 -10.13
N PRO A 52 -8.29 -1.80 -10.74
CA PRO A 52 -9.17 -2.85 -10.22
C PRO A 52 -8.73 -3.36 -8.85
N THR A 53 -7.43 -3.40 -8.55
CA THR A 53 -6.93 -3.83 -7.23
C THR A 53 -7.34 -2.86 -6.12
N PHE A 54 -7.16 -1.56 -6.35
CA PHE A 54 -7.60 -0.51 -5.43
C PHE A 54 -9.12 -0.53 -5.26
N ALA A 55 -9.88 -0.62 -6.36
CA ALA A 55 -11.34 -0.69 -6.31
C ALA A 55 -11.83 -1.91 -5.52
N ALA A 56 -11.26 -3.09 -5.77
CA ALA A 56 -11.63 -4.33 -5.08
C ALA A 56 -11.36 -4.26 -3.58
N ILE A 57 -10.21 -3.72 -3.16
CA ILE A 57 -9.86 -3.61 -1.74
C ILE A 57 -10.75 -2.57 -1.05
N VAL A 58 -10.98 -1.41 -1.67
CA VAL A 58 -11.87 -0.39 -1.12
C VAL A 58 -13.28 -0.95 -0.97
N LEU A 59 -13.80 -1.65 -1.99
CA LEU A 59 -15.13 -2.26 -1.93
C LEU A 59 -15.22 -3.33 -0.84
N LEU A 60 -14.21 -4.21 -0.74
CA LEU A 60 -14.15 -5.24 0.29
C LEU A 60 -14.18 -4.63 1.70
N LEU A 61 -13.32 -3.64 1.96
CA LEU A 61 -13.28 -2.96 3.26
C LEU A 61 -14.57 -2.19 3.54
N PHE A 62 -15.19 -1.60 2.52
CA PHE A 62 -16.47 -0.93 2.66
C PHE A 62 -17.59 -1.91 3.05
N VAL A 63 -17.66 -3.09 2.42
CA VAL A 63 -18.62 -4.14 2.76
C VAL A 63 -18.37 -4.66 4.17
N LEU A 64 -17.12 -4.98 4.52
CA LEU A 64 -16.76 -5.47 5.86
C LEU A 64 -17.08 -4.45 6.95
N SER A 65 -16.74 -3.19 6.73
CA SER A 65 -17.03 -2.12 7.69
C SER A 65 -18.54 -1.83 7.80
N THR A 66 -19.30 -2.01 6.72
CA THR A 66 -20.78 -1.96 6.75
C THR A 66 -21.36 -3.08 7.59
N TRP A 67 -20.81 -4.28 7.48
CA TRP A 67 -21.26 -5.43 8.24
C TRP A 67 -20.98 -5.28 9.75
N VAL A 68 -19.84 -4.66 10.11
CA VAL A 68 -19.44 -4.46 11.52
C VAL A 68 -20.11 -3.24 12.16
N PHE A 69 -20.11 -2.09 11.50
CA PHE A 69 -20.56 -0.82 12.09
C PHE A 69 -22.00 -0.43 11.69
N GLY A 70 -22.62 -1.19 10.80
CA GLY A 70 -23.94 -0.89 10.24
C GLY A 70 -23.93 0.24 9.21
N PRO A 71 -25.09 0.54 8.59
CA PRO A 71 -25.19 1.47 7.47
C PRO A 71 -25.17 2.96 7.86
N ALA A 72 -25.28 3.31 9.15
CA ALA A 72 -25.43 4.70 9.58
C ALA A 72 -24.12 5.53 9.49
N HIS A 73 -22.95 4.88 9.53
CA HIS A 73 -21.66 5.57 9.65
C HIS A 73 -20.89 5.58 8.32
N VAL A 74 -21.43 6.22 7.27
CA VAL A 74 -20.80 6.29 5.93
C VAL A 74 -19.38 6.90 5.99
N ALA A 75 -19.21 8.06 6.63
CA ALA A 75 -17.93 8.76 6.68
C ALA A 75 -16.84 7.95 7.39
N GLY A 76 -17.17 7.33 8.53
CA GLY A 76 -16.22 6.47 9.27
C GLY A 76 -15.80 5.24 8.46
N ARG A 77 -16.73 4.62 7.72
CA ARG A 77 -16.42 3.48 6.83
C ARG A 77 -15.51 3.86 5.68
N LEU A 78 -15.75 5.02 5.05
CA LEU A 78 -14.89 5.54 3.98
C LEU A 78 -13.49 5.84 4.51
N LEU A 79 -13.38 6.49 5.67
CA LEU A 79 -12.10 6.80 6.30
C LEU A 79 -11.32 5.51 6.62
N LEU A 80 -11.97 4.52 7.23
CA LEU A 80 -11.36 3.22 7.52
C LEU A 80 -10.92 2.49 6.25
N SER A 81 -11.76 2.50 5.21
CA SER A 81 -11.45 1.82 3.94
C SER A 81 -10.28 2.48 3.21
N ALA A 82 -10.21 3.81 3.20
CA ALA A 82 -9.07 4.54 2.62
C ALA A 82 -7.79 4.29 3.41
N THR A 83 -7.89 4.36 4.74
CA THR A 83 -6.76 4.24 5.67
C THR A 83 -6.17 2.83 5.66
N LEU A 84 -7.02 1.81 5.73
CA LEU A 84 -6.59 0.42 5.76
C LEU A 84 -6.39 -0.18 4.37
N GLY A 85 -6.96 0.40 3.32
CA GLY A 85 -6.94 -0.16 1.96
C GLY A 85 -5.69 0.19 1.15
N ALA A 86 -5.10 1.37 1.38
CA ALA A 86 -4.00 1.86 0.55
C ALA A 86 -2.78 0.91 0.52
N ARG A 87 -2.32 0.46 1.70
CA ARG A 87 -1.14 -0.42 1.81
C ARG A 87 -1.35 -1.81 1.23
N PRO A 88 -2.44 -2.53 1.57
CA PRO A 88 -2.76 -3.78 0.91
C PRO A 88 -2.87 -3.63 -0.60
N ALA A 89 -3.44 -2.52 -1.10
CA ALA A 89 -3.58 -2.30 -2.54
C ALA A 89 -2.23 -2.08 -3.23
N LEU A 90 -1.34 -1.27 -2.64
CA LEU A 90 0.03 -1.09 -3.14
C LEU A 90 0.80 -2.40 -3.13
N TRP A 91 0.75 -3.15 -2.02
CA TRP A 91 1.42 -4.43 -1.87
C TRP A 91 0.91 -5.46 -2.88
N LEU A 92 -0.41 -5.61 -3.00
CA LEU A 92 -1.01 -6.61 -3.87
C LEU A 92 -0.76 -6.27 -5.33
N THR A 93 -0.92 -5.00 -5.73
CA THR A 93 -0.63 -4.57 -7.10
C THR A 93 0.84 -4.86 -7.45
N ARG A 94 1.76 -4.54 -6.55
CA ARG A 94 3.19 -4.83 -6.72
C ARG A 94 3.47 -6.32 -6.88
N VAL A 95 2.83 -7.17 -6.06
CA VAL A 95 2.98 -8.63 -6.15
C VAL A 95 2.44 -9.16 -7.46
N ILE A 96 1.26 -8.69 -7.91
CA ILE A 96 0.67 -9.08 -9.19
C ILE A 96 1.59 -8.68 -10.35
N VAL A 97 2.06 -7.43 -10.37
CA VAL A 97 2.96 -6.93 -11.42
C VAL A 97 4.27 -7.73 -11.39
N TRP A 98 4.85 -7.98 -10.23
CA TRP A 98 6.05 -8.83 -10.11
C TRP A 98 5.80 -10.22 -10.64
N ARG A 99 4.68 -10.85 -10.29
CA ARG A 99 4.33 -12.21 -10.73
C ARG A 99 4.18 -12.30 -12.25
N TRP A 100 3.71 -11.24 -12.89
CA TRP A 100 3.47 -11.17 -14.33
C TRP A 100 4.64 -10.62 -15.15
N SER A 101 5.65 -9.98 -14.53
CA SER A 101 6.88 -9.62 -15.23
C SER A 101 7.73 -10.85 -15.56
N ASP A 102 8.39 -10.86 -16.71
CA ASP A 102 9.34 -11.91 -17.06
C ASP A 102 10.61 -11.85 -16.21
N ARG A 103 11.33 -12.98 -16.13
CA ARG A 103 12.58 -13.06 -15.38
C ARG A 103 13.63 -12.01 -15.82
N PRO A 104 13.89 -11.77 -17.11
CA PRO A 104 14.86 -10.76 -17.54
C PRO A 104 14.49 -9.35 -17.05
N GLN A 105 13.21 -8.98 -17.14
CA GLN A 105 12.73 -7.67 -16.68
C GLN A 105 12.91 -7.48 -15.18
N ARG A 106 12.71 -8.55 -14.38
CA ARG A 106 12.95 -8.52 -12.93
C ARG A 106 14.42 -8.37 -12.60
N GLU A 107 15.29 -9.04 -13.35
CA GLU A 107 16.75 -8.96 -13.19
C GLU A 107 17.26 -7.56 -13.53
N GLU A 108 16.82 -6.96 -14.64
CA GLU A 108 17.17 -5.58 -15.01
C GLU A 108 16.73 -4.56 -13.95
N ALA A 109 15.48 -4.69 -13.45
CA ALA A 109 14.99 -3.85 -12.37
C ALA A 109 15.81 -4.01 -11.08
N ALA A 110 16.23 -5.25 -10.77
CA ALA A 110 17.07 -5.53 -9.60
C ALA A 110 18.48 -4.94 -9.75
N VAL A 111 19.07 -4.95 -10.95
CA VAL A 111 20.37 -4.31 -11.23
C VAL A 111 20.29 -2.82 -10.90
N ILE A 112 19.28 -2.12 -11.43
CA ILE A 112 19.06 -0.69 -11.15
C ILE A 112 18.88 -0.43 -9.65
N ARG A 113 18.06 -1.25 -8.98
CA ARG A 113 17.83 -1.09 -7.54
C ARG A 113 19.11 -1.33 -6.74
N ASN A 114 19.94 -2.31 -7.14
CA ASN A 114 21.19 -2.63 -6.48
C ASN A 114 22.29 -1.58 -6.74
N GLU A 115 22.29 -0.93 -7.90
CA GLU A 115 23.12 0.27 -8.17
C GLU A 115 22.76 1.40 -7.19
N LEU A 116 21.47 1.68 -7.00
CA LEU A 116 21.00 2.70 -6.05
C LEU A 116 21.28 2.30 -4.60
N ALA A 117 21.02 1.05 -4.24
CA ALA A 117 21.25 0.53 -2.89
C ALA A 117 22.73 0.64 -2.51
N SER A 118 23.65 0.37 -3.45
CA SER A 118 25.09 0.55 -3.24
C SER A 118 25.46 2.01 -2.94
N ARG A 119 24.80 2.98 -3.58
CA ARG A 119 25.05 4.42 -3.35
C ARG A 119 24.51 4.89 -2.00
N LEU A 120 23.37 4.35 -1.58
CA LEU A 120 22.68 4.71 -0.34
C LEU A 120 23.07 3.84 0.87
N ARG A 121 23.99 2.87 0.69
CA ARG A 121 24.35 1.86 1.70
C ARG A 121 23.14 1.05 2.21
N GLU A 122 22.19 0.80 1.32
CA GLU A 122 21.01 -0.03 1.61
C GLU A 122 21.27 -1.50 1.27
N PRO A 123 20.51 -2.44 1.88
CA PRO A 123 20.58 -3.85 1.52
C PRO A 123 20.25 -4.08 0.03
N ARG A 124 20.97 -5.00 -0.59
CA ARG A 124 20.69 -5.46 -1.95
C ARG A 124 19.37 -6.23 -2.02
N VAL A 125 18.70 -6.12 -3.16
CA VAL A 125 17.48 -6.86 -3.48
C VAL A 125 17.79 -8.07 -4.36
N ASP A 126 16.98 -9.11 -4.18
CA ASP A 126 17.00 -10.34 -4.98
C ASP A 126 15.84 -10.31 -5.98
N ALA A 127 16.15 -10.52 -7.27
CA ALA A 127 15.16 -10.56 -8.35
C ALA A 127 14.10 -11.68 -8.16
N ALA A 128 14.44 -12.72 -7.40
CA ALA A 128 13.52 -13.81 -7.06
C ALA A 128 12.43 -13.42 -6.05
N LYS A 129 12.49 -12.22 -5.46
CA LYS A 129 11.49 -11.71 -4.52
C LYS A 129 10.99 -10.34 -4.95
N SER A 130 9.75 -10.00 -4.61
CA SER A 130 9.27 -8.63 -4.79
C SER A 130 9.86 -7.69 -3.74
N TRP A 131 10.18 -6.44 -4.11
CA TRP A 131 10.60 -5.39 -3.17
C TRP A 131 9.71 -4.14 -3.32
N PRO A 132 9.62 -3.25 -2.30
CA PRO A 132 8.70 -2.10 -2.29
C PRO A 132 8.69 -1.24 -3.55
N ALA A 133 9.86 -0.89 -4.08
CA ALA A 133 9.99 -0.03 -5.25
C ALA A 133 9.91 -0.77 -6.61
N PHE A 134 9.58 -2.07 -6.64
CA PHE A 134 9.66 -2.91 -7.84
C PHE A 134 9.01 -2.29 -9.08
N VAL A 135 7.77 -1.81 -8.98
CA VAL A 135 7.04 -1.25 -10.14
C VAL A 135 7.74 -0.01 -10.70
N PHE A 136 8.36 0.80 -9.84
CA PHE A 136 9.10 1.99 -10.24
C PHE A 136 10.46 1.66 -10.86
N ASP A 137 11.17 0.69 -10.29
CA ASP A 137 12.45 0.23 -10.82
C ASP A 137 12.28 -0.49 -12.16
N LEU A 138 11.19 -1.27 -12.31
CA LEU A 138 10.79 -1.88 -13.58
C LEU A 138 10.53 -0.82 -14.65
N GLU A 139 9.82 0.25 -14.30
CA GLU A 139 9.59 1.36 -15.22
C GLU A 139 10.89 2.12 -15.53
N ARG A 140 11.80 2.28 -14.57
CA ARG A 140 13.12 2.88 -14.80
C ARG A 140 13.95 2.03 -15.75
N ALA A 141 13.90 0.70 -15.62
CA ALA A 141 14.55 -0.23 -16.55
C ALA A 141 14.01 -0.05 -17.97
N ARG A 142 12.67 -0.06 -18.13
CA ARG A 142 12.01 0.18 -19.42
C ARG A 142 12.42 1.51 -20.06
N ARG A 143 12.46 2.60 -19.29
CA ARG A 143 12.88 3.91 -19.83
C ARG A 143 14.36 3.97 -20.17
N ARG A 144 15.21 3.22 -19.44
CA ARG A 144 16.66 3.15 -19.71
C ARG A 144 16.95 2.40 -21.01
N SER A 145 16.16 1.37 -21.34
CA SER A 145 16.30 0.68 -22.63
C SER A 145 15.76 1.50 -23.82
N GLU A 146 14.79 2.37 -23.58
CA GLU A 146 14.24 3.28 -24.59
C GLU A 146 15.07 4.57 -24.79
N TYR A 147 16.01 4.88 -23.91
CA TYR A 147 16.78 6.12 -23.96
C TYR A 147 17.94 6.03 -24.96
N GLU A 148 17.86 6.82 -26.04
CA GLU A 148 19.00 7.11 -26.91
C GLU A 148 19.75 8.35 -26.38
N PRO A 149 21.07 8.27 -26.13
CA PRO A 149 21.84 9.42 -25.70
C PRO A 149 21.88 10.49 -26.81
N PRO A 150 21.82 11.79 -26.47
CA PRO A 150 21.91 12.85 -27.45
C PRO A 150 23.23 12.72 -28.23
N PRO A 151 23.22 12.98 -29.55
CA PRO A 151 24.45 12.99 -30.33
C PRO A 151 25.40 14.05 -29.75
N ILE A 152 26.65 13.65 -29.55
CA ILE A 152 27.75 14.49 -29.04
C ILE A 152 28.20 15.46 -30.13
#